data_AF-A0AAD6CT03-F1
#
_entry.id   AF-A0AAD6CT03-F1
#
_cell.length_a   1.000
_cell.length_b   1.000
_cell.length_c   1.000
_cell.angle_alpha   90.00
_cell.angle_beta   90.00
_cell.angle_gamma   90.00
#
_symmetry.space_group_name_H-M   'P 1'
#
loop_
_entity.id
_entity.type
_entity.pdbx_description
1 polymer ?
#
loop_
_entity_poly.entity_id
_entity_poly.type
_entity_poly.pdbx_seq_one_letter_code
_entity_poly.pdbx_strand_id
1 'polypeptide(L)'
;MAHPTQTTDISVLVATVQTLSNEIAKLKGESEVRKLHHKYGYYLDKCLYKEAVDLFADHPDTYVQFLNGRFNGKEGVHRLYIERFANRFVGGRNGPIDGWLLDHLMAQDIVDYSPEAGRAKARIRAFMSAGTHESLPSEFPGGYRQWWEGGLYENEYILQDGVWKILRLRYYPFWHGSFESGWKGSKEFVPLFKEMFPADKLGPDVILQDGGLWPDTRVIPFHYKHPVTGEEVEEGDMRAPRWLAEATTAPPARSINDWGF
;
A
#
# COMPACT_ATOMS: atom_id res chain seq x y z
N MET A 1 43.92 -5.47 -45.87
CA MET A 1 42.53 -4.99 -45.99
C MET A 1 41.91 -5.09 -44.61
N ALA A 2 41.67 -3.97 -43.93
CA ALA A 2 40.99 -3.97 -42.64
C ALA A 2 39.52 -4.33 -42.88
N HIS A 3 39.02 -5.39 -42.23
CA HIS A 3 37.64 -5.86 -42.37
C HIS A 3 36.67 -4.82 -41.77
N PRO A 4 35.87 -4.10 -42.58
CA PRO A 4 34.89 -3.12 -42.07
C PRO A 4 33.73 -3.79 -41.30
N THR A 5 33.63 -5.11 -41.39
CA THR A 5 32.61 -5.94 -40.76
C THR A 5 32.84 -6.14 -39.25
N GLN A 6 34.08 -6.13 -38.77
CA GLN A 6 34.38 -6.50 -37.38
C GLN A 6 33.98 -5.41 -36.36
N THR A 7 34.15 -4.13 -36.71
CA THR A 7 33.78 -2.99 -35.85
C THR A 7 32.27 -2.80 -35.76
N THR A 8 31.55 -3.09 -36.85
CA THR A 8 30.08 -3.04 -36.92
C THR A 8 29.44 -4.14 -36.09
N ASP A 9 30.07 -5.31 -36.02
CA ASP A 9 29.61 -6.44 -35.19
C ASP A 9 29.79 -6.12 -33.68
N ILE A 10 30.94 -5.56 -33.31
CA ILE A 10 31.20 -5.14 -31.92
C ILE A 10 30.24 -4.04 -31.46
N SER A 11 29.94 -3.03 -32.29
CA SER A 11 29.02 -1.96 -31.91
C SER A 11 27.58 -2.45 -31.73
N VAL A 12 27.12 -3.38 -32.58
CA VAL A 12 25.83 -4.05 -32.43
C VAL A 12 25.78 -4.89 -31.16
N LEU A 13 26.84 -5.64 -30.84
CA LEU A 13 26.93 -6.41 -29.60
C LEU A 13 26.88 -5.51 -28.36
N VAL A 14 27.61 -4.39 -28.37
CA VAL A 14 27.59 -3.42 -27.26
C VAL A 14 26.19 -2.84 -27.06
N ALA A 15 25.53 -2.43 -28.14
CA ALA A 15 24.14 -1.94 -28.07
C ALA A 15 23.19 -3.01 -27.53
N THR A 16 23.34 -4.27 -27.96
CA THR A 16 22.53 -5.39 -27.49
C THR A 16 22.74 -5.65 -25.99
N VAL A 17 24.00 -5.66 -25.53
CA VAL A 17 24.32 -5.83 -24.10
C VAL A 17 23.73 -4.70 -23.26
N GLN A 18 23.77 -3.46 -23.76
CA GLN A 18 23.18 -2.32 -23.05
C GLN A 18 21.67 -2.46 -22.92
N THR A 19 20.98 -2.79 -24.01
CA THR A 19 19.52 -3.02 -24.01
C THR A 19 19.13 -4.13 -23.04
N LEU A 20 19.79 -5.29 -23.11
CA LEU A 20 19.51 -6.40 -22.22
C LEU A 20 19.82 -6.06 -20.75
N SER A 21 20.90 -5.32 -20.50
CA SER A 21 21.24 -4.88 -19.15
C SER A 21 20.15 -3.96 -18.57
N ASN A 22 19.59 -3.07 -19.38
CA ASN A 22 18.51 -2.17 -18.96
C ASN A 22 17.21 -2.95 -18.70
N GLU A 23 16.85 -3.91 -19.55
CA GLU A 23 15.69 -4.78 -19.35
C GLU A 23 15.84 -5.63 -18.08
N ILE A 24 17.01 -6.22 -17.86
CA ILE A 24 17.31 -6.98 -16.65
C ILE A 24 17.23 -6.09 -15.41
N ALA A 25 17.76 -4.86 -15.47
CA ALA A 25 17.69 -3.91 -14.36
C ALA A 25 16.22 -3.58 -14.03
N LYS A 26 15.38 -3.35 -15.06
CA LYS A 26 13.95 -3.11 -14.88
C LYS A 26 13.25 -4.30 -14.20
N LEU A 27 13.37 -5.50 -14.77
CA LEU A 27 12.72 -6.70 -14.22
C LEU A 27 13.20 -7.05 -12.80
N LYS A 28 14.49 -6.85 -12.52
CA LYS A 28 15.04 -7.04 -11.17
C LYS A 28 14.45 -6.04 -10.18
N GLY A 29 14.36 -4.76 -10.54
CA GLY A 29 13.79 -3.74 -9.67
C GLY A 29 12.31 -4.01 -9.34
N GLU A 30 11.51 -4.38 -10.34
CA GLU A 30 10.10 -4.78 -10.13
C GLU A 30 9.99 -5.99 -9.19
N SER A 31 10.85 -7.00 -9.39
CA SER A 31 10.92 -8.18 -8.53
C SER A 31 11.32 -7.84 -7.09
N GLU A 32 12.30 -6.97 -6.88
CA GLU A 32 12.74 -6.52 -5.55
C GLU A 32 11.64 -5.71 -4.84
N VAL A 33 10.94 -4.82 -5.54
CA VAL A 33 9.83 -4.04 -4.98
C VAL A 33 8.65 -4.94 -4.58
N ARG A 34 8.29 -5.92 -5.42
CA ARG A 34 7.28 -6.94 -5.07
C ARG A 34 7.68 -7.70 -3.81
N LYS A 35 8.93 -8.19 -3.76
CA LYS A 35 9.47 -8.90 -2.59
C LYS A 35 9.48 -8.01 -1.35
N LEU A 36 9.83 -6.75 -1.47
CA LEU A 36 9.81 -5.78 -0.37
C LEU A 36 8.40 -5.65 0.20
N HIS A 37 7.37 -5.48 -0.64
CA HIS A 37 6.00 -5.37 -0.15
C HIS A 37 5.51 -6.66 0.51
N HIS A 38 5.87 -7.83 -0.02
CA HIS A 38 5.56 -9.10 0.63
C HIS A 38 6.25 -9.26 1.99
N LYS A 39 7.52 -8.87 2.11
CA LYS A 39 8.22 -8.83 3.41
C LYS A 39 7.52 -7.91 4.40
N TYR A 40 7.09 -6.73 3.94
CA TYR A 40 6.30 -5.79 4.76
C TYR A 40 5.04 -6.47 5.34
N GLY A 41 4.26 -7.19 4.53
CA GLY A 41 3.09 -7.92 5.03
C GLY A 41 3.45 -9.03 6.01
N TYR A 42 4.48 -9.83 5.75
CA TYR A 42 4.91 -10.88 6.69
C TYR A 42 5.33 -10.32 8.05
N TYR A 43 5.99 -9.16 8.09
CA TYR A 43 6.30 -8.49 9.35
C TYR A 43 5.02 -7.95 10.02
N LEU A 44 4.12 -7.34 9.25
CA LEU A 44 2.86 -6.80 9.74
C LEU A 44 1.98 -7.89 10.38
N ASP A 45 1.83 -9.04 9.73
CA ASP A 45 1.04 -10.20 10.19
C ASP A 45 1.49 -10.71 11.55
N LYS A 46 2.80 -10.61 11.82
CA LYS A 46 3.39 -11.03 13.09
C LYS A 46 3.63 -9.89 14.06
N CYS A 47 3.04 -8.71 13.83
CA CYS A 47 3.20 -7.55 14.69
C CYS A 47 4.69 -7.18 14.92
N LEU A 48 5.54 -7.47 13.94
CA LEU A 48 6.97 -7.13 13.90
C LEU A 48 7.11 -5.70 13.37
N TYR A 49 6.60 -4.76 14.17
CA TYR A 49 6.45 -3.37 13.79
C TYR A 49 7.77 -2.63 13.65
N LYS A 50 8.81 -3.01 14.41
CA LYS A 50 10.15 -2.41 14.24
C LYS A 50 10.71 -2.71 12.85
N GLU A 51 10.60 -3.97 12.43
CA GLU A 51 11.04 -4.43 11.12
C GLU A 51 10.21 -3.77 10.01
N ALA A 52 8.89 -3.64 10.19
CA ALA A 52 8.03 -2.94 9.25
C ALA A 52 8.39 -1.44 9.12
N VAL A 53 8.66 -0.75 10.23
CA VAL A 53 9.06 0.67 10.25
C VAL A 53 10.39 0.86 9.52
N ASP A 54 11.36 -0.04 9.70
CA ASP A 54 12.68 0.04 9.08
C ASP A 54 12.65 -0.08 7.54
N LEU A 55 11.60 -0.67 6.96
CA LEU A 55 11.41 -0.74 5.50
C LEU A 55 11.10 0.62 4.85
N PHE A 56 10.65 1.62 5.62
CA PHE A 56 10.34 2.94 5.08
C PHE A 56 11.62 3.73 4.76
N ALA A 57 11.53 4.62 3.77
CA ALA A 57 12.61 5.50 3.39
C ALA A 57 12.84 6.60 4.43
N ASP A 58 14.08 7.05 4.54
CA ASP A 58 14.39 8.29 5.25
C ASP A 58 14.38 9.42 4.22
N HIS A 59 13.18 9.94 3.96
CA HIS A 59 12.92 10.93 2.92
C HIS A 59 11.81 11.89 3.38
N PRO A 60 11.85 13.19 3.05
CA PRO A 60 10.81 14.16 3.44
C PRO A 60 9.39 13.77 3.00
N ASP A 61 9.28 13.11 1.86
CA ASP A 61 8.00 12.65 1.31
C ASP A 61 7.50 11.31 1.90
N THR A 62 8.25 10.69 2.82
CA THR A 62 7.86 9.42 3.41
C THR A 62 6.55 9.56 4.15
N TYR A 63 5.60 8.66 3.95
CA TYR A 63 4.44 8.53 4.82
C TYR A 63 3.77 7.16 4.75
N VAL A 64 2.92 6.90 5.75
CA VAL A 64 1.92 5.84 5.72
C VAL A 64 0.52 6.45 5.83
N GLN A 65 -0.35 6.05 4.91
CA GLN A 65 -1.77 6.38 4.92
C GLN A 65 -2.57 5.13 5.28
N PHE A 66 -3.34 5.24 6.35
CA PHE A 66 -4.20 4.19 6.90
C PHE A 66 -5.58 4.77 7.18
N LEU A 67 -6.62 4.16 6.62
CA LEU A 67 -7.98 4.72 6.62
C LEU A 67 -7.97 6.16 6.05
N ASN A 68 -8.50 7.12 6.81
CA ASN A 68 -8.49 8.54 6.47
C ASN A 68 -7.30 9.30 7.08
N GLY A 69 -6.33 8.64 7.70
CA GLY A 69 -5.19 9.29 8.36
C GLY A 69 -3.91 9.13 7.56
N ARG A 70 -3.13 10.22 7.41
CA ARG A 70 -1.77 10.19 6.89
C ARG A 70 -0.77 10.55 7.98
N PHE A 71 0.24 9.72 8.13
CA PHE A 71 1.33 9.86 9.10
C PHE A 71 2.63 10.14 8.35
N ASN A 72 3.12 11.36 8.47
CA ASN A 72 4.22 11.92 7.69
C ASN A 72 5.58 11.66 8.35
N GLY A 73 6.58 11.41 7.52
CA GLY A 73 7.94 11.11 7.91
C GLY A 73 8.08 9.78 8.66
N LYS A 74 9.34 9.45 8.99
CA LYS A 74 9.66 8.29 9.83
C LYS A 74 9.01 8.37 11.21
N GLU A 75 8.89 9.56 11.78
CA GLU A 75 8.23 9.77 13.07
C GLU A 75 6.73 9.47 13.02
N GLY A 76 6.04 9.86 11.94
CA GLY A 76 4.65 9.48 11.73
C GLY A 76 4.48 7.97 11.59
N VAL A 77 5.34 7.33 10.79
CA VAL A 77 5.37 5.87 10.63
C VAL A 77 5.59 5.18 11.98
N HIS A 78 6.58 5.63 12.77
CA HIS A 78 6.84 5.13 14.12
C HIS A 78 5.61 5.27 15.04
N ARG A 79 4.97 6.45 15.01
CA ARG A 79 3.77 6.73 15.81
C ARG A 79 2.62 5.78 15.47
N LEU A 80 2.40 5.48 14.19
CA LEU A 80 1.36 4.52 13.78
C LEU A 80 1.69 3.09 14.21
N TYR A 81 2.85 2.57 13.81
CA TYR A 81 3.13 1.13 13.99
C TYR A 81 3.56 0.79 15.43
N ILE A 82 4.41 1.60 16.05
CA ILE A 82 4.98 1.28 17.36
C ILE A 82 4.11 1.87 18.47
N GLU A 83 3.89 3.19 18.46
CA GLU A 83 3.18 3.83 19.57
C GLU A 83 1.69 3.48 19.60
N ARG A 84 1.07 3.26 18.44
CA ARG A 84 -0.36 2.90 18.35
C ARG A 84 -0.58 1.40 18.18
N PHE A 85 -0.10 0.77 17.11
CA PHE A 85 -0.44 -0.64 16.83
C PHE A 85 0.19 -1.62 17.83
N ALA A 86 1.49 -1.51 18.13
CA ALA A 86 2.14 -2.41 19.08
C ALA A 86 1.47 -2.38 20.46
N ASN A 87 1.21 -1.18 20.99
CA ASN A 87 0.52 -1.01 22.27
C ASN A 87 -0.91 -1.55 22.25
N ARG A 88 -1.64 -1.35 21.15
CA ARG A 88 -3.04 -1.74 21.05
C ARG A 88 -3.26 -3.24 20.86
N PHE A 89 -2.46 -3.89 20.02
CA PHE A 89 -2.71 -5.26 19.58
C PHE A 89 -1.90 -6.30 20.35
N VAL A 90 -0.72 -5.94 20.83
CA VAL A 90 0.22 -6.89 21.43
C VAL A 90 0.84 -6.38 22.75
N GLY A 91 0.26 -5.34 23.36
CA GLY A 91 0.71 -4.82 24.66
C GLY A 91 2.11 -4.20 24.64
N GLY A 92 2.51 -3.62 23.51
CA GLY A 92 3.76 -2.87 23.36
C GLY A 92 4.97 -3.73 23.00
N ARG A 93 4.81 -5.04 22.84
CA ARG A 93 5.90 -5.91 22.36
C ARG A 93 6.10 -5.78 20.84
N ASN A 94 7.26 -6.23 20.38
CA ASN A 94 7.52 -6.48 18.97
C ASN A 94 7.37 -7.98 18.69
N GLY A 95 6.37 -8.37 17.93
CA GLY A 95 6.04 -9.77 17.67
C GLY A 95 4.64 -10.17 18.13
N PRO A 96 4.21 -11.41 17.79
CA PRO A 96 2.85 -11.86 18.04
C PRO A 96 2.61 -12.15 19.53
N ILE A 97 1.32 -12.24 19.89
CA ILE A 97 0.85 -12.83 21.13
C ILE A 97 -0.01 -14.05 20.83
N ASP A 98 -0.13 -14.95 21.79
CA ASP A 98 -1.04 -16.08 21.67
C ASP A 98 -2.49 -15.59 21.58
N GLY A 99 -3.26 -16.15 20.65
CA GLY A 99 -4.66 -15.83 20.41
C GLY A 99 -4.96 -14.57 19.59
N TRP A 100 -3.97 -13.80 19.12
CA TRP A 100 -4.19 -12.71 18.16
C TRP A 100 -3.87 -13.16 16.73
N LEU A 101 -4.88 -13.09 15.85
CA LEU A 101 -4.74 -13.34 14.41
C LEU A 101 -4.71 -12.03 13.64
N LEU A 102 -3.72 -11.91 12.77
CA LEU A 102 -3.63 -10.86 11.76
C LEU A 102 -2.88 -11.45 10.57
N ASP A 103 -3.54 -11.57 9.42
CA ASP A 103 -2.93 -12.06 8.19
C ASP A 103 -3.37 -11.20 6.99
N HIS A 104 -2.43 -10.84 6.12
CA HIS A 104 -2.66 -10.06 4.91
C HIS A 104 -2.28 -10.86 3.67
N LEU A 105 -3.27 -11.38 2.94
CA LEU A 105 -3.06 -11.89 1.59
C LEU A 105 -2.94 -10.70 0.63
N MET A 106 -1.71 -10.46 0.17
CA MET A 106 -1.39 -9.48 -0.86
C MET A 106 -1.27 -10.20 -2.20
N ALA A 107 -2.14 -9.84 -3.15
CA ALA A 107 -2.25 -10.54 -4.42
C ALA A 107 -2.55 -9.56 -5.57
N GLN A 108 -2.49 -10.08 -6.80
CA GLN A 108 -2.80 -9.33 -8.02
C GLN A 108 -1.98 -8.03 -8.13
N ASP A 109 -0.67 -8.13 -7.89
CA ASP A 109 0.20 -6.96 -7.95
C ASP A 109 0.49 -6.51 -9.40
N ILE A 110 0.62 -5.21 -9.58
CA ILE A 110 1.24 -4.57 -10.75
C ILE A 110 2.34 -3.69 -10.18
N VAL A 111 3.56 -3.89 -10.65
CA VAL A 111 4.74 -3.13 -10.20
C VAL A 111 5.41 -2.55 -11.44
N ASP A 112 5.52 -1.23 -11.47
CA ASP A 112 6.20 -0.49 -12.52
C ASP A 112 7.44 0.21 -11.94
N TYR A 113 8.62 -0.18 -12.42
CA TYR A 113 9.89 0.43 -12.04
C TYR A 113 10.42 1.36 -13.14
N SER A 114 10.83 2.57 -12.75
CA SER A 114 11.63 3.50 -13.55
C SER A 114 13.10 3.45 -13.11
N PRO A 115 13.99 2.78 -13.88
CA PRO A 115 15.43 2.74 -13.59
C PRO A 115 16.10 4.10 -13.53
N GLU A 116 15.68 5.03 -14.39
CA GLU A 116 16.24 6.39 -14.44
C GLU A 116 15.93 7.20 -13.19
N ALA A 117 14.70 7.07 -12.66
CA ALA A 117 14.30 7.77 -11.45
C ALA A 117 14.74 7.06 -10.16
N GLY A 118 15.09 5.77 -10.22
CA GLY A 118 15.25 4.95 -9.02
C GLY A 118 13.96 4.93 -8.18
N ARG A 119 12.81 4.86 -8.85
CA ARG A 119 11.47 4.91 -8.26
C ARG A 119 10.57 3.85 -8.86
N ALA A 120 9.68 3.29 -8.05
CA ALA A 120 8.68 2.35 -8.52
C ALA A 120 7.32 2.66 -7.92
N LYS A 121 6.27 2.26 -8.64
CA LYS A 121 4.88 2.28 -8.18
C LYS A 121 4.37 0.86 -8.09
N ALA A 122 3.48 0.58 -7.14
CA ALA A 122 2.82 -0.71 -7.07
C ALA A 122 1.36 -0.60 -6.67
N ARG A 123 0.52 -1.33 -7.41
CA ARG A 123 -0.88 -1.55 -7.13
C ARG A 123 -1.08 -2.97 -6.63
N ILE A 124 -1.66 -3.16 -5.45
CA ILE A 124 -1.70 -4.50 -4.81
C ILE A 124 -3.03 -4.66 -4.09
N ARG A 125 -3.75 -5.76 -4.34
CA ARG A 125 -4.97 -6.08 -3.62
C ARG A 125 -4.61 -6.71 -2.28
N ALA A 126 -5.25 -6.23 -1.21
CA ALA A 126 -5.15 -6.82 0.11
C ALA A 126 -6.46 -7.51 0.48
N PHE A 127 -6.34 -8.72 1.00
CA PHE A 127 -7.42 -9.44 1.67
C PHE A 127 -6.91 -9.87 3.04
N MET A 128 -7.49 -9.30 4.10
CA MET A 128 -7.02 -9.46 5.46
C MET A 128 -8.04 -10.22 6.30
N SER A 129 -7.54 -11.10 7.16
CA SER A 129 -8.29 -11.66 8.29
C SER A 129 -7.67 -11.20 9.59
N ALA A 130 -8.51 -10.76 10.52
CA ALA A 130 -8.07 -10.40 11.86
C ALA A 130 -9.08 -10.83 12.90
N GLY A 131 -8.58 -11.13 14.10
CA GLY A 131 -9.44 -11.48 15.21
C GLY A 131 -8.72 -12.05 16.41
N THR A 132 -9.52 -12.44 17.39
CA THR A 132 -9.07 -12.92 18.70
C THR A 132 -9.61 -14.32 18.96
N HIS A 133 -8.77 -15.20 19.49
CA HIS A 133 -9.15 -16.49 20.03
C HIS A 133 -9.73 -16.33 21.46
N GLU A 134 -10.54 -17.31 21.91
CA GLU A 134 -11.13 -17.32 23.26
C GLU A 134 -10.11 -17.48 24.40
N SER A 135 -8.87 -17.82 24.07
CA SER A 135 -7.76 -17.89 25.05
C SER A 135 -7.26 -16.52 25.48
N LEU A 136 -7.59 -15.46 24.74
CA LEU A 136 -7.25 -14.09 25.16
C LEU A 136 -8.12 -13.67 26.37
N PRO A 137 -7.61 -12.83 27.27
CA PRO A 137 -8.38 -12.35 28.41
C PRO A 137 -9.55 -11.48 27.94
N SER A 138 -10.65 -11.47 28.71
CA SER A 138 -11.85 -10.70 28.39
C SER A 138 -11.60 -9.18 28.33
N GLU A 139 -10.54 -8.73 28.99
CA GLU A 139 -10.05 -7.35 29.04
C GLU A 139 -9.22 -6.97 27.80
N PHE A 140 -8.97 -7.90 26.87
CA PHE A 140 -8.22 -7.62 25.65
C PHE A 140 -8.87 -6.48 24.86
N PRO A 141 -8.11 -5.47 24.38
CA PRO A 141 -8.67 -4.33 23.67
C PRO A 141 -9.50 -4.74 22.44
N GLY A 142 -10.80 -4.42 22.48
CA GLY A 142 -11.74 -4.75 21.40
C GLY A 142 -12.47 -6.09 21.58
N GLY A 143 -12.18 -6.84 22.65
CA GLY A 143 -12.87 -8.07 23.04
C GLY A 143 -12.78 -9.18 21.99
N TYR A 144 -13.65 -10.18 22.13
CA TYR A 144 -13.74 -11.28 21.17
C TYR A 144 -14.39 -10.83 19.87
N ARG A 145 -13.58 -10.70 18.81
CA ARG A 145 -14.05 -10.29 17.48
C ARG A 145 -13.26 -10.98 16.37
N GLN A 146 -13.91 -11.18 15.24
CA GLN A 146 -13.30 -11.69 14.01
C GLN A 146 -13.89 -10.92 12.83
N TRP A 147 -13.04 -10.52 11.89
CA TRP A 147 -13.48 -9.84 10.68
C TRP A 147 -12.54 -10.10 9.51
N TRP A 148 -13.11 -9.96 8.33
CA TRP A 148 -12.42 -9.85 7.06
C TRP A 148 -12.37 -8.40 6.63
N GLU A 149 -11.33 -8.05 5.89
CA GLU A 149 -11.17 -6.75 5.28
C GLU A 149 -10.64 -6.91 3.87
N GLY A 150 -11.14 -6.10 2.95
CA GLY A 150 -10.58 -5.98 1.62
C GLY A 150 -10.17 -4.56 1.35
N GLY A 151 -8.99 -4.39 0.74
CA GLY A 151 -8.44 -3.09 0.43
C GLY A 151 -7.50 -3.11 -0.77
N LEU A 152 -6.97 -1.94 -1.10
CA LEU A 152 -6.02 -1.76 -2.18
C LEU A 152 -4.86 -0.88 -1.70
N TYR A 153 -3.64 -1.30 -2.05
CA TYR A 153 -2.46 -0.46 -1.98
C TYR A 153 -2.21 0.22 -3.33
N GLU A 154 -1.86 1.50 -3.29
CA GLU A 154 -1.35 2.26 -4.44
C GLU A 154 -0.09 3.03 -4.02
N ASN A 155 1.01 2.29 -3.94
CA ASN A 155 2.22 2.69 -3.22
C ASN A 155 3.31 3.22 -4.15
N GLU A 156 4.24 3.98 -3.56
CA GLU A 156 5.49 4.39 -4.18
C GLU A 156 6.70 3.92 -3.38
N TYR A 157 7.77 3.60 -4.10
CA TYR A 157 9.03 3.06 -3.57
C TYR A 157 10.22 3.83 -4.13
N ILE A 158 11.31 3.80 -3.37
CA ILE A 158 12.56 4.49 -3.69
C ILE A 158 13.75 3.54 -3.54
N LEU A 159 14.66 3.57 -4.51
CA LEU A 159 15.99 2.99 -4.37
C LEU A 159 16.89 4.02 -3.68
N GLN A 160 17.12 3.85 -2.38
CA GLN A 160 17.95 4.74 -1.55
C GLN A 160 19.21 4.00 -1.14
N ASP A 161 20.38 4.52 -1.51
CA ASP A 161 21.69 3.94 -1.16
C ASP A 161 21.83 2.46 -1.58
N GLY A 162 21.26 2.11 -2.73
CA GLY A 162 21.26 0.74 -3.27
C GLY A 162 20.23 -0.21 -2.63
N VAL A 163 19.38 0.27 -1.72
CA VAL A 163 18.34 -0.53 -1.06
C VAL A 163 16.95 0.02 -1.38
N TRP A 164 16.05 -0.87 -1.80
CA TRP A 164 14.64 -0.52 -2.01
C TRP A 164 13.93 -0.27 -0.68
N LYS A 165 13.20 0.84 -0.60
CA LYS A 165 12.44 1.26 0.59
C LYS A 165 11.05 1.75 0.19
N ILE A 166 10.11 1.67 1.13
CA ILE A 166 8.76 2.21 0.99
C ILE A 166 8.82 3.73 1.13
N LEU A 167 8.36 4.48 0.13
CA LEU A 167 8.29 5.93 0.19
C LEU A 167 6.91 6.37 0.63
N ARG A 168 5.87 6.08 -0.16
CA ARG A 168 4.48 6.45 0.13
C ARG A 168 3.65 5.18 0.17
N LEU A 169 3.26 4.75 1.37
CA LEU A 169 2.31 3.65 1.53
C LEU A 169 0.91 4.22 1.61
N ARG A 170 0.05 3.89 0.65
CA ARG A 170 -1.35 4.29 0.60
C ARG A 170 -2.24 3.07 0.66
N TYR A 171 -2.71 2.74 1.85
CA TYR A 171 -3.68 1.67 2.02
C TYR A 171 -5.10 2.23 2.07
N TYR A 172 -5.91 1.81 1.10
CA TYR A 172 -7.32 2.14 1.01
C TYR A 172 -8.15 0.89 1.37
N PRO A 173 -8.60 0.76 2.62
CA PRO A 173 -9.60 -0.24 2.97
C PRO A 173 -10.90 0.10 2.25
N PHE A 174 -11.52 -0.90 1.63
CA PHE A 174 -12.81 -0.76 0.96
C PHE A 174 -13.94 -1.30 1.81
N TRP A 175 -13.77 -2.43 2.50
CA TRP A 175 -14.87 -3.04 3.22
C TRP A 175 -14.36 -3.86 4.39
N HIS A 176 -15.20 -3.97 5.42
CA HIS A 176 -15.08 -4.98 6.44
C HIS A 176 -16.30 -5.91 6.43
N GLY A 177 -16.14 -7.15 6.87
CA GLY A 177 -17.26 -8.08 7.01
C GLY A 177 -17.02 -9.06 8.15
N SER A 178 -18.08 -9.42 8.86
CA SER A 178 -18.02 -10.58 9.76
C SER A 178 -18.34 -11.86 8.98
N PHE A 179 -18.11 -13.02 9.59
CA PHE A 179 -18.49 -14.30 8.99
C PHE A 179 -20.02 -14.43 8.87
N GLU A 180 -20.77 -13.88 9.81
CA GLU A 180 -22.22 -14.02 9.92
C GLU A 180 -22.97 -13.11 8.94
N SER A 181 -22.54 -11.85 8.78
CA SER A 181 -23.22 -10.87 7.93
C SER A 181 -22.55 -10.63 6.58
N GLY A 182 -21.30 -11.06 6.43
CA GLY A 182 -20.45 -10.74 5.28
C GLY A 182 -20.29 -9.23 5.07
N TRP A 183 -19.81 -8.84 3.88
CA TRP A 183 -19.70 -7.43 3.49
C TRP A 183 -21.07 -6.76 3.24
N LYS A 184 -22.14 -7.53 3.01
CA LYS A 184 -23.50 -6.98 2.87
C LYS A 184 -23.92 -6.21 4.12
N GLY A 185 -23.65 -6.78 5.30
CA GLY A 185 -23.90 -6.14 6.59
C GLY A 185 -22.65 -5.50 7.17
N SER A 186 -21.82 -4.86 6.33
CA SER A 186 -20.55 -4.26 6.74
C SER A 186 -20.73 -3.35 7.96
N LYS A 187 -19.76 -3.43 8.87
CA LYS A 187 -19.63 -2.55 10.02
C LYS A 187 -18.26 -1.90 9.95
N GLU A 188 -18.12 -0.70 10.48
CA GLU A 188 -16.82 -0.07 10.66
C GLU A 188 -16.11 -0.71 11.87
N PHE A 189 -15.32 -1.77 11.63
CA PHE A 189 -14.56 -2.46 12.70
C PHE A 189 -13.36 -1.65 13.19
N VAL A 190 -12.82 -0.80 12.32
CA VAL A 190 -11.77 0.17 12.64
C VAL A 190 -12.32 1.57 12.36
N PRO A 191 -12.47 2.42 13.40
CA PRO A 191 -13.05 3.74 13.24
C PRO A 191 -12.07 4.70 12.55
N LEU A 192 -12.61 5.63 11.77
CA LEU A 192 -11.87 6.74 11.19
C LEU A 192 -11.27 7.66 12.27
N PHE A 193 -10.14 8.28 11.94
CA PHE A 193 -9.51 9.30 12.77
C PHE A 193 -10.34 10.58 12.81
N LYS A 194 -10.39 11.22 13.97
CA LYS A 194 -11.20 12.43 14.23
C LYS A 194 -10.36 13.66 14.57
N GLU A 195 -9.17 13.46 15.14
CA GLU A 195 -8.28 14.53 15.57
C GLU A 195 -6.86 14.25 15.04
N MET A 196 -6.14 15.33 14.71
CA MET A 196 -4.77 15.28 14.20
C MET A 196 -3.76 15.40 15.34
N PHE A 197 -2.53 15.00 15.07
CA PHE A 197 -1.38 15.35 15.89
C PHE A 197 -1.14 16.88 15.84
N PRO A 198 -0.79 17.55 16.97
CA PRO A 198 -0.54 17.00 18.30
C PRO A 198 -1.75 16.96 19.24
N ALA A 199 -2.96 17.32 18.78
CA ALA A 199 -4.17 17.29 19.62
C ALA A 199 -4.49 15.86 20.09
N ASP A 200 -4.46 14.90 19.17
CA ASP A 200 -4.33 13.48 19.49
C ASP A 200 -2.86 13.07 19.37
N LYS A 201 -2.25 12.67 20.50
CA LYS A 201 -0.85 12.22 20.55
C LYS A 201 -0.57 11.02 19.67
N LEU A 202 -1.58 10.20 19.34
CA LEU A 202 -1.49 9.04 18.46
C LEU A 202 -2.24 9.26 17.13
N GLY A 203 -2.59 10.52 16.84
CA GLY A 203 -3.29 10.93 15.65
C GLY A 203 -2.39 11.05 14.41
N PRO A 204 -2.98 11.07 13.21
CA PRO A 204 -2.27 11.35 11.97
C PRO A 204 -1.86 12.82 11.90
N ASP A 205 -0.89 13.13 11.03
CA ASP A 205 -0.52 14.53 10.72
C ASP A 205 -1.57 15.20 9.82
N VAL A 206 -2.29 14.41 9.02
CA VAL A 206 -3.35 14.88 8.12
C VAL A 206 -4.55 13.94 8.17
N ILE A 207 -5.76 14.50 8.25
CA ILE A 207 -7.01 13.77 8.03
C ILE A 207 -7.52 14.05 6.61
N LEU A 208 -7.70 12.99 5.83
CA LEU A 208 -8.20 13.00 4.47
C LEU A 208 -9.73 12.93 4.47
N GLN A 209 -10.36 13.69 3.58
CA GLN A 209 -11.82 13.71 3.40
C GLN A 209 -12.33 12.52 2.56
N ASP A 210 -11.41 11.75 1.98
CA ASP A 210 -11.70 10.70 1.00
C ASP A 210 -11.53 9.29 1.60
N GLY A 211 -11.98 9.10 2.84
CA GLY A 211 -11.80 7.86 3.62
C GLY A 211 -13.01 6.93 3.70
N GLY A 212 -14.05 7.13 2.88
CA GLY A 212 -15.26 6.31 2.91
C GLY A 212 -14.98 4.82 2.71
N LEU A 213 -15.71 3.96 3.42
CA LEU A 213 -15.70 2.51 3.23
C LEU A 213 -16.98 2.08 2.47
N TRP A 214 -17.17 0.78 2.28
CA TRP A 214 -18.34 0.16 1.67
C TRP A 214 -19.63 0.75 2.26
N PRO A 215 -20.57 1.23 1.43
CA PRO A 215 -20.75 0.91 0.01
C PRO A 215 -20.00 1.78 -1.01
N ASP A 216 -19.03 2.60 -0.61
CA ASP A 216 -18.24 3.39 -1.56
C ASP A 216 -17.30 2.49 -2.39
N THR A 217 -17.50 2.49 -3.71
CA THR A 217 -16.70 1.73 -4.69
C THR A 217 -15.97 2.62 -5.68
N ARG A 218 -15.77 3.90 -5.36
CA ARG A 218 -15.05 4.84 -6.25
C ARG A 218 -13.64 4.33 -6.51
N VAL A 219 -13.19 4.48 -7.75
CA VAL A 219 -11.91 3.94 -8.21
C VAL A 219 -10.76 4.72 -7.60
N ILE A 220 -9.71 4.00 -7.18
CA ILE A 220 -8.41 4.60 -6.88
C ILE A 220 -7.68 4.80 -8.21
N PRO A 221 -7.11 5.98 -8.50
CA PRO A 221 -6.48 6.22 -9.79
C PRO A 221 -5.37 5.21 -10.08
N PHE A 222 -5.14 4.91 -11.36
CA PHE A 222 -4.11 3.99 -11.81
C PHE A 222 -2.80 4.72 -12.03
N HIS A 223 -1.68 4.13 -11.61
CA HIS A 223 -0.35 4.65 -11.99
C HIS A 223 0.07 4.29 -13.42
N TYR A 224 -0.72 3.48 -14.11
CA TYR A 224 -0.43 2.95 -15.44
C TYR A 224 -1.59 3.22 -16.39
N LYS A 225 -1.26 3.28 -17.68
CA LYS A 225 -2.20 3.47 -18.77
C LYS A 225 -2.75 2.14 -19.27
N HIS A 226 -3.83 2.20 -20.03
CA HIS A 226 -4.37 1.01 -20.71
C HIS A 226 -3.32 0.44 -21.70
N PRO A 227 -2.91 -0.84 -21.57
CA PRO A 227 -1.72 -1.36 -22.27
C PRO A 227 -1.88 -1.46 -23.80
N VAL A 228 -3.11 -1.44 -24.32
CA VAL A 228 -3.37 -1.51 -25.78
C VAL A 228 -3.57 -0.13 -26.41
N THR A 229 -4.15 0.83 -25.69
CA THR A 229 -4.52 2.14 -26.25
C THR A 229 -3.53 3.22 -25.86
N GLY A 230 -2.81 3.04 -24.74
CA GLY A 230 -1.92 4.05 -24.18
C GLY A 230 -2.66 5.22 -23.52
N GLU A 231 -3.97 5.10 -23.30
CA GLU A 231 -4.81 6.14 -22.69
C GLU A 231 -5.03 5.90 -21.20
N GLU A 232 -5.27 6.98 -20.47
CA GLU A 232 -5.79 6.93 -19.10
C GLU A 232 -7.27 6.52 -19.11
N VAL A 233 -7.77 6.00 -17.97
CA VAL A 233 -9.22 5.80 -17.81
C VAL A 233 -9.90 7.16 -17.65
N GLU A 234 -11.00 7.37 -18.37
CA GLU A 234 -11.79 8.60 -18.30
C GLU A 234 -12.25 8.90 -16.86
N GLU A 235 -12.16 10.16 -16.44
CA GLU A 235 -12.46 10.55 -15.05
C GLU A 235 -13.90 10.21 -14.63
N GLY A 236 -14.85 10.33 -15.57
CA GLY A 236 -16.25 9.97 -15.35
C GLY A 236 -16.45 8.48 -15.06
N ASP A 237 -15.68 7.61 -15.71
CA ASP A 237 -15.78 6.15 -15.59
C ASP A 237 -15.18 5.64 -14.27
N MET A 238 -14.36 6.45 -13.62
CA MET A 238 -13.77 6.15 -12.32
C MET A 238 -14.69 6.52 -11.13
N ARG A 239 -15.87 7.11 -11.40
CA ARG A 239 -16.88 7.44 -10.39
C ARG A 239 -17.79 6.24 -10.08
N ALA A 240 -18.54 6.31 -8.98
CA ALA A 240 -19.47 5.26 -8.55
C ALA A 240 -20.90 5.81 -8.38
N PRO A 241 -21.64 6.08 -9.47
CA PRO A 241 -23.03 6.50 -9.41
C PRO A 241 -23.96 5.39 -8.90
N ARG A 242 -25.14 5.78 -8.43
CA ARG A 242 -26.21 4.82 -8.15
C ARG A 242 -26.62 4.10 -9.44
N TRP A 243 -27.19 2.91 -9.28
CA TRP A 243 -27.74 2.15 -10.41
C TRP A 243 -28.68 3.04 -11.26
N LEU A 244 -28.38 3.14 -12.56
CA LEU A 244 -29.08 3.98 -13.56
C LEU A 244 -28.94 5.51 -13.41
N ALA A 245 -28.04 5.99 -12.54
CA ALA A 245 -27.74 7.42 -12.45
C ALA A 245 -26.53 7.82 -13.31
N GLU A 246 -26.50 9.08 -13.75
CA GLU A 246 -25.37 9.66 -14.48
C GLU A 246 -24.11 9.72 -13.60
N ALA A 247 -22.93 9.49 -14.18
CA ALA A 247 -21.65 9.50 -13.45
C ALA A 247 -21.38 10.84 -12.73
N THR A 248 -21.83 11.95 -13.30
CA THR A 248 -21.69 13.30 -12.72
C THR A 248 -22.46 13.49 -11.40
N THR A 249 -23.41 12.60 -11.09
CA THR A 249 -24.17 12.63 -9.82
C THR A 249 -23.40 12.02 -8.65
N ALA A 250 -22.35 11.24 -8.92
CA ALA A 250 -21.46 10.71 -7.90
C ALA A 250 -20.30 11.67 -7.60
N PRO A 251 -19.72 11.59 -6.39
CA PRO A 251 -18.43 12.21 -6.11
C PRO A 251 -17.37 11.77 -7.13
N PRO A 252 -16.33 12.59 -7.35
CA PRO A 252 -15.20 12.19 -8.19
C PRO A 252 -14.53 10.93 -7.65
N ALA A 253 -13.74 10.28 -8.52
CA ALA A 253 -12.87 9.16 -8.15
C ALA A 253 -12.04 9.48 -6.89
N ARG A 254 -11.48 8.45 -6.26
CA ARG A 254 -10.54 8.69 -5.16
C ARG A 254 -9.36 9.52 -5.67
N SER A 255 -8.74 10.28 -4.79
CA SER A 255 -7.66 11.19 -5.20
C SER A 255 -6.30 10.77 -4.67
N ILE A 256 -5.30 10.84 -5.55
CA ILE A 256 -3.88 10.81 -5.23
C ILE A 256 -3.30 12.07 -5.90
N ASN A 257 -3.01 13.09 -5.08
CA ASN A 257 -2.59 14.41 -5.57
C ASN A 257 -1.07 14.64 -5.43
N ASP A 258 -0.36 13.63 -4.96
CA ASP A 258 1.06 13.67 -4.61
C ASP A 258 1.86 12.56 -5.29
N TRP A 259 1.52 12.25 -6.53
CA TRP A 259 2.25 11.28 -7.34
C TRP A 259 3.74 11.64 -7.45
N GLY A 260 4.60 10.67 -7.18
CA GLY A 260 5.99 10.69 -7.61
C GLY A 260 6.13 10.28 -9.09
N PHE A 261 7.37 10.30 -9.60
CA PHE A 261 7.80 9.97 -10.96
C PHE A 261 6.99 8.86 -11.65
#